data_AF-A0A960MJE8-F1
#
_entry.id   AF-A0A960MJE8-F1
#
_cell.length_a   1.000
_cell.length_b   1.000
_cell.length_c   1.000
_cell.angle_alpha   90.00
_cell.angle_beta   90.00
_cell.angle_gamma   90.00
#
_symmetry.space_group_name_H-M   'P 1'
#
loop_
_entity.id
_entity.type
_entity.pdbx_description
1 polymer ?
#
loop_
_entity_poly.entity_id
_entity_poly.type
_entity_poly.pdbx_seq_one_letter_code
_entity_poly.pdbx_strand_id
1 'polypeptide(L)'
;MHLERLLESLAKELKLEAIPQKDKNGFFQLKIHALTPISLKELEPGVFLTAQIMELPKEGNKEALYIYLMKANLMGQGTGGAAIGIDAHEKYLTFSQTLPFEVNYKVFHDTLEDFFNFIDYWREEIPRYLTKLMQS
;
A
#
# COMPACT_ATOMS: atom_id res chain seq x y z
N MET A 1 -21.42 3.14 -3.71
CA MET A 1 -20.52 1.96 -3.66
C MET A 1 -20.49 1.45 -2.22
N HIS A 2 -20.25 0.15 -2.01
CA HIS A 2 -20.11 -0.43 -0.67
C HIS A 2 -18.85 -1.28 -0.62
N LEU A 3 -17.78 -0.76 0.00
CA LEU A 3 -16.50 -1.47 0.15
C LEU A 3 -16.68 -2.86 0.80
N GLU A 4 -17.63 -2.99 1.72
CA GLU A 4 -18.00 -4.27 2.36
C GLU A 4 -18.33 -5.36 1.33
N ARG A 5 -19.12 -5.05 0.30
CA ARG A 5 -19.50 -6.02 -0.74
C ARG A 5 -18.31 -6.45 -1.60
N LEU A 6 -17.38 -5.54 -1.85
CA LEU A 6 -16.14 -5.85 -2.57
C LEU A 6 -15.27 -6.80 -1.75
N LEU A 7 -15.14 -6.54 -0.44
CA LEU A 7 -14.40 -7.39 0.49
C LEU A 7 -15.06 -8.76 0.71
N GLU A 8 -16.39 -8.83 0.73
CA GLU A 8 -17.14 -10.10 0.76
C GLU A 8 -16.85 -10.96 -0.48
N SER A 9 -16.86 -10.33 -1.66
CA SER A 9 -16.56 -10.99 -2.92
C SER A 9 -15.12 -11.52 -2.94
N LEU A 10 -14.16 -10.70 -2.49
CA LEU A 10 -12.76 -11.07 -2.36
C LEU A 10 -12.57 -12.22 -1.36
N ALA A 11 -13.20 -12.14 -0.19
CA ALA A 11 -13.09 -13.17 0.84
C ALA A 11 -13.61 -14.53 0.36
N LYS A 12 -14.71 -14.52 -0.42
CA LYS A 12 -15.26 -15.72 -1.04
C LYS A 12 -14.34 -16.30 -2.12
N GLU A 13 -13.77 -15.45 -2.97
CA GLU A 13 -12.85 -15.86 -4.03
C GLU A 13 -11.56 -16.48 -3.47
N LEU A 14 -10.93 -15.80 -2.51
CA LEU A 14 -9.69 -16.24 -1.87
C LEU A 14 -9.89 -17.29 -0.76
N LYS A 15 -11.15 -17.65 -0.46
CA LYS A 15 -11.54 -18.57 0.62
C LYS A 15 -10.91 -18.16 1.97
N LEU A 16 -10.98 -16.87 2.28
CA LEU A 16 -10.50 -16.35 3.56
C LEU A 16 -11.34 -16.93 4.71
N GLU A 17 -10.70 -17.21 5.84
CA GLU A 17 -11.37 -17.75 7.03
C GLU A 17 -12.43 -16.79 7.59
N ALA A 18 -12.24 -15.49 7.40
CA ALA A 18 -13.16 -14.45 7.82
C ALA A 18 -13.15 -13.26 6.84
N ILE A 19 -14.31 -12.63 6.69
CA ILE A 19 -14.44 -11.36 5.98
C ILE A 19 -13.83 -10.26 6.88
N PRO A 20 -12.95 -9.38 6.35
CA PRO A 20 -12.43 -8.24 7.09
C PRO A 20 -13.55 -7.41 7.72
N GLN A 21 -13.45 -7.14 9.02
CA GLN A 21 -14.40 -6.28 9.72
C GLN A 21 -13.84 -4.87 9.88
N LYS A 22 -14.75 -3.91 9.96
CA LYS A 22 -14.45 -2.49 10.16
C LYS A 22 -14.02 -2.25 11.61
N ASP A 23 -12.94 -1.52 11.80
CA ASP A 23 -12.47 -1.06 13.10
C ASP A 23 -13.16 0.23 13.56
N LYS A 24 -12.81 0.70 14.76
CA LYS A 24 -13.35 1.93 15.37
C LYS A 24 -13.07 3.21 14.56
N ASN A 25 -12.07 3.20 13.70
CA ASN A 25 -11.66 4.33 12.86
C ASN A 25 -12.22 4.23 11.44
N GLY A 26 -12.99 3.18 11.16
CA GLY A 26 -13.63 2.93 9.89
C GLY A 26 -12.76 2.20 8.87
N PHE A 27 -11.64 1.60 9.28
CA PHE A 27 -10.78 0.82 8.41
C PHE A 27 -11.12 -0.67 8.46
N PHE A 28 -11.07 -1.33 7.31
CA PHE A 28 -11.07 -2.78 7.17
C PHE A 28 -9.63 -3.29 7.13
N GLN A 29 -9.32 -4.31 7.92
CA GLN A 29 -8.00 -4.92 7.95
C GLN A 29 -7.99 -6.20 7.12
N LEU A 30 -7.38 -6.14 5.93
CA LEU A 30 -7.24 -7.30 5.06
C LEU A 30 -5.93 -8.02 5.35
N LYS A 31 -6.03 -9.29 5.69
CA LYS A 31 -4.89 -10.19 5.93
C LYS A 31 -5.00 -11.38 4.99
N ILE A 32 -4.05 -11.49 4.07
CA ILE A 32 -3.89 -12.62 3.17
C ILE A 32 -2.58 -13.33 3.57
N HIS A 33 -2.60 -14.66 3.59
CA HIS A 33 -1.41 -15.42 3.98
C HIS A 33 -0.21 -15.07 3.10
N ALA A 34 0.96 -14.90 3.72
CA ALA A 34 2.23 -14.54 3.10
C ALA A 34 2.30 -13.13 2.45
N LEU A 35 1.22 -12.34 2.51
CA LEU A 35 1.22 -10.96 2.04
C LEU A 35 1.23 -9.95 3.20
N THR A 36 1.67 -8.74 2.90
CA THR A 36 1.64 -7.61 3.82
C THR A 36 0.19 -7.31 4.24
N PRO A 37 -0.12 -7.14 5.53
CA PRO A 37 -1.44 -6.67 5.94
C PRO A 37 -1.70 -5.27 5.37
N ILE A 38 -2.90 -5.05 4.82
CA ILE A 38 -3.30 -3.75 4.31
C ILE A 38 -4.57 -3.26 5.02
N SER A 39 -4.67 -1.96 5.17
CA SER A 39 -5.87 -1.30 5.67
C SER A 39 -6.61 -0.63 4.52
N LEU A 40 -7.91 -0.86 4.43
CA LEU A 40 -8.79 -0.24 3.45
C LEU A 40 -9.81 0.65 4.15
N LYS A 41 -10.17 1.78 3.55
CA LYS A 41 -11.22 2.66 4.04
C LYS A 41 -12.11 3.10 2.89
N GLU A 42 -13.41 3.05 3.13
CA GLU A 42 -14.38 3.59 2.19
C GLU A 42 -14.32 5.13 2.19
N LEU A 43 -14.37 5.71 0.99
CA LEU A 43 -14.47 7.14 0.76
C LEU A 43 -15.82 7.45 0.10
N GLU A 44 -16.27 8.70 0.19
CA GLU A 44 -17.49 9.18 -0.46
C GLU A 44 -17.14 10.16 -1.61
N PRO A 45 -17.02 9.71 -2.87
CA PRO A 45 -16.95 8.32 -3.35
C PRO A 45 -15.51 7.77 -3.32
N GLY A 46 -15.35 6.46 -3.28
CA GLY A 46 -14.07 5.80 -3.54
C GLY A 46 -13.57 4.82 -2.48
N VAL A 47 -12.32 4.42 -2.63
CA VAL A 47 -11.61 3.57 -1.68
C VAL A 47 -10.21 4.12 -1.46
N PHE A 48 -9.77 4.09 -0.20
CA PHE A 48 -8.41 4.34 0.21
C PHE A 48 -7.77 3.03 0.65
N LEU A 49 -6.56 2.76 0.16
CA LEU A 49 -5.73 1.62 0.53
C LEU A 49 -4.45 2.16 1.18
N THR A 50 -3.99 1.52 2.25
CA THR A 50 -2.71 1.85 2.88
C THR A 50 -2.05 0.62 3.50
N ALA A 51 -0.73 0.57 3.47
CA ALA A 51 0.07 -0.49 4.07
C ALA A 51 1.45 0.04 4.51
N GLN A 52 2.11 -0.71 5.38
CA GLN A 52 3.52 -0.48 5.71
C GLN A 52 4.41 -1.22 4.71
N ILE A 53 5.37 -0.52 4.12
CA ILE A 53 6.39 -1.14 3.26
C ILE A 53 7.43 -1.81 4.16
N MET A 54 8.08 -1.01 5.00
CA MET A 54 9.16 -1.41 5.91
C MET A 54 9.39 -0.36 7.00
N GLU A 55 10.17 -0.71 8.03
CA GLU A 55 10.72 0.28 8.97
C GLU A 55 11.59 1.30 8.23
N LEU A 56 11.48 2.56 8.64
CA LEU A 56 12.31 3.63 8.12
C LEU A 56 13.78 3.34 8.48
N PRO A 57 14.69 3.26 7.49
CA PRO A 57 16.11 3.01 7.75
C PRO A 57 16.71 4.03 8.71
N LYS A 58 17.38 3.54 9.76
CA LYS A 58 18.02 4.40 10.78
C LYS A 58 19.36 4.96 10.33
N GLU A 59 20.04 4.24 9.45
CA GLU A 59 21.38 4.53 8.94
C GLU A 59 21.37 4.76 7.42
N GLY A 60 22.45 5.31 6.88
CA GLY A 60 22.60 5.64 5.46
C GLY A 60 22.18 7.06 5.10
N ASN A 61 22.26 7.38 3.81
CA ASN A 61 21.95 8.72 3.29
C ASN A 61 20.43 8.91 3.11
N LYS A 62 19.77 9.40 4.16
CA LYS A 62 18.32 9.65 4.18
C LYS A 62 17.86 10.66 3.14
N GLU A 63 18.64 11.72 2.90
CA GLU A 63 18.29 12.75 1.92
C GLU A 63 18.21 12.15 0.50
N ALA A 64 19.22 11.36 0.12
CA ALA A 64 19.23 10.67 -1.16
C ALA A 64 18.05 9.69 -1.30
N LEU A 65 17.73 8.94 -0.23
CA LEU A 65 16.55 8.07 -0.20
C LEU A 65 15.26 8.88 -0.40
N TYR A 66 15.07 9.99 0.30
CA TYR A 66 13.85 10.80 0.18
C TYR A 66 13.71 11.39 -1.21
N ILE A 67 14.80 11.88 -1.80
CA ILE A 67 14.80 12.35 -3.20
C ILE A 67 14.43 11.20 -4.15
N TYR A 68 14.95 10.00 -3.91
CA TYR A 68 14.62 8.82 -4.72
C TYR A 68 13.13 8.45 -4.64
N LEU A 69 12.56 8.39 -3.43
CA LEU A 69 11.14 8.09 -3.22
C LEU A 69 10.22 9.19 -3.78
N MET A 70 10.59 10.46 -3.63
CA MET A 70 9.85 11.57 -4.23
C MET A 70 9.84 11.52 -5.76
N LYS A 71 10.96 11.11 -6.38
CA LYS A 71 11.02 10.88 -7.83
C LYS A 71 10.11 9.74 -8.25
N ALA A 72 10.02 8.66 -7.47
CA ALA A 72 9.09 7.58 -7.75
C ALA A 72 7.62 8.02 -7.67
N ASN A 73 7.30 8.85 -6.68
CA ASN A 73 5.97 9.44 -6.50
C ASN A 73 5.60 10.45 -7.61
N LEU A 74 6.57 10.98 -8.36
CA LEU A 74 6.33 12.00 -9.37
C LEU A 74 5.37 11.46 -10.45
N MET A 75 4.17 12.06 -10.50
CA MET A 75 3.06 11.62 -11.36
C MET A 75 2.69 10.14 -11.21
N GLY A 76 3.04 9.52 -10.08
CA GLY A 76 2.79 8.10 -9.81
C GLY A 76 3.52 7.13 -10.74
N GLN A 77 4.51 7.57 -11.51
CA GLN A 77 5.16 6.75 -12.54
C GLN A 77 5.94 5.57 -11.95
N GLY A 78 6.55 5.75 -10.77
CA GLY A 78 7.27 4.69 -10.07
C GLY A 78 6.41 3.86 -9.10
N THR A 79 5.13 4.20 -8.94
CA THR A 79 4.25 3.66 -7.88
C THR A 79 2.89 3.20 -8.41
N GLY A 80 2.65 3.20 -9.73
CA GLY A 80 1.37 2.81 -10.31
C GLY A 80 0.20 3.69 -9.89
N GLY A 81 0.45 5.00 -9.68
CA GLY A 81 -0.56 5.94 -9.21
C GLY A 81 -0.79 5.95 -7.69
N ALA A 82 -0.04 5.16 -6.92
CA ALA A 82 0.01 5.25 -5.46
C ALA A 82 1.08 6.25 -4.99
N ALA A 83 1.28 6.37 -3.68
CA ALA A 83 2.29 7.23 -3.08
C ALA A 83 3.01 6.51 -1.94
N ILE A 84 4.34 6.64 -1.92
CA ILE A 84 5.19 6.27 -0.79
C ILE A 84 5.26 7.44 0.17
N GLY A 85 4.92 7.20 1.44
CA GLY A 85 4.95 8.19 2.51
C GLY A 85 5.77 7.73 3.71
N ILE A 86 5.75 8.55 4.75
CA ILE A 86 6.27 8.23 6.09
C ILE A 86 5.08 8.32 7.04
N ASP A 87 4.98 7.37 7.98
CA ASP A 87 3.91 7.41 8.99
C ASP A 87 4.08 8.60 9.97
N ALA A 88 3.02 8.93 10.69
CA ALA A 88 3.01 10.09 11.60
C ALA A 88 4.03 10.00 12.75
N HIS A 89 4.59 8.82 13.00
CA HIS A 89 5.60 8.58 14.03
C HIS A 89 7.02 8.49 13.48
N GLU A 90 7.21 8.75 12.19
CA GLU A 90 8.49 8.65 11.49
C GLU A 90 9.21 7.30 11.66
N LYS A 91 8.41 6.23 11.84
CA LYS A 91 8.90 4.88 12.09
C LYS A 91 8.83 3.99 10.86
N TYR A 92 7.85 4.20 9.99
CA TYR A 92 7.61 3.32 8.84
C TYR A 92 7.48 4.10 7.54
N LEU A 93 8.01 3.51 6.46
CA LEU A 93 7.61 3.87 5.12
C LEU A 93 6.25 3.24 4.82
N THR A 94 5.34 4.04 4.28
CA THR A 94 3.97 3.63 3.96
C THR A 94 3.75 3.65 2.46
N PHE A 95 2.84 2.81 1.98
CA PHE A 95 2.35 2.85 0.60
C PHE A 95 0.85 3.08 0.65
N SER A 96 0.35 4.05 -0.11
CA SER A 96 -1.06 4.39 -0.11
C SER A 96 -1.59 4.75 -1.48
N GLN A 97 -2.82 4.33 -1.76
CA GLN A 97 -3.48 4.59 -3.03
C GLN A 97 -4.92 5.00 -2.79
N THR A 98 -5.39 5.96 -3.60
CA THR A 98 -6.78 6.41 -3.57
C THR A 98 -7.41 6.12 -4.92
N LEU A 99 -8.58 5.49 -4.90
CA LEU A 99 -9.47 5.34 -6.05
C LEU A 99 -10.63 6.31 -5.83
N PRO A 100 -10.59 7.54 -6.38
CA PRO A 100 -11.51 8.63 -6.02
C PRO A 100 -12.87 8.54 -6.75
N PHE A 101 -13.29 7.34 -7.12
CA PHE A 101 -14.50 7.07 -7.88
C PHE A 101 -15.07 5.71 -7.49
N GLU A 102 -16.34 5.48 -7.85
CA GLU A 102 -16.94 4.16 -7.65
C GLU A 102 -16.22 3.11 -8.51
N VAL A 103 -15.73 2.07 -7.87
CA VAL A 103 -15.06 0.94 -8.52
C VAL A 103 -15.95 -0.29 -8.49
N ASN A 104 -15.94 -1.03 -9.59
CA ASN A 104 -16.51 -2.38 -9.62
C ASN A 104 -15.50 -3.39 -9.06
N TYR A 105 -15.96 -4.63 -8.84
CA TYR A 105 -15.12 -5.67 -8.26
C TYR A 105 -13.86 -5.97 -9.07
N LYS A 106 -13.95 -5.98 -10.41
CA LYS A 106 -12.78 -6.23 -11.26
C LYS A 106 -11.71 -5.16 -11.08
N VAL A 107 -12.07 -3.88 -11.15
CA VAL A 107 -11.13 -2.77 -10.97
C VAL A 107 -10.53 -2.79 -9.56
N PHE A 108 -11.34 -3.06 -8.54
CA PHE A 108 -10.87 -3.21 -7.16
C PHE A 108 -9.85 -4.34 -7.01
N HIS A 109 -10.16 -5.52 -7.56
CA HIS A 109 -9.30 -6.71 -7.52
C HIS A 109 -7.97 -6.46 -8.25
N ASP A 110 -8.04 -5.99 -9.50
CA ASP A 110 -6.85 -5.70 -10.30
C ASP A 110 -5.96 -4.65 -9.60
N THR A 111 -6.57 -3.60 -9.02
CA THR A 111 -5.84 -2.59 -8.24
C THR A 111 -5.18 -3.19 -7.00
N LEU A 112 -5.86 -4.10 -6.31
CA LEU A 112 -5.35 -4.73 -5.10
C LEU A 112 -4.12 -5.59 -5.40
N GLU A 113 -4.15 -6.34 -6.50
CA GLU A 113 -3.02 -7.15 -6.98
C GLU A 113 -1.80 -6.26 -7.31
N ASP A 114 -2.01 -5.20 -8.10
CA ASP A 114 -0.96 -4.23 -8.40
C ASP A 114 -0.41 -3.58 -7.12
N PHE A 115 -1.28 -3.22 -6.18
CA PHE A 115 -0.90 -2.63 -4.90
C PHE A 115 0.05 -3.53 -4.10
N PHE A 116 -0.22 -4.84 -4.04
CA PHE A 116 0.68 -5.80 -3.42
C PHE A 116 2.01 -5.92 -4.17
N ASN A 117 1.97 -6.01 -5.49
CA ASN A 117 3.17 -6.10 -6.32
C ASN A 117 4.11 -4.90 -6.12
N PHE A 118 3.56 -3.68 -6.02
CA PHE A 118 4.36 -2.49 -5.75
C PHE A 118 4.95 -2.48 -4.33
N ILE A 119 4.21 -2.94 -3.32
CA ILE A 119 4.75 -3.05 -1.95
C ILE A 119 5.95 -3.99 -1.93
N ASP A 120 5.83 -5.16 -2.55
CA ASP A 120 6.90 -6.15 -2.56
C ASP A 120 8.11 -5.64 -3.36
N TYR A 121 7.88 -5.01 -4.52
CA TYR A 121 8.94 -4.33 -5.27
C TYR A 121 9.69 -3.31 -4.42
N TRP A 122 8.98 -2.40 -3.76
CA TRP A 122 9.61 -1.33 -2.97
C TRP A 122 10.29 -1.86 -1.71
N ARG A 123 9.80 -2.94 -1.12
CA ARG A 123 10.43 -3.62 0.01
C ARG A 123 11.81 -4.18 -0.35
N GLU A 124 11.99 -4.63 -1.59
CA GLU A 124 13.29 -5.11 -2.09
C GLU A 124 14.17 -3.97 -2.62
N GLU A 125 13.56 -3.00 -3.30
CA GLU A 125 14.27 -1.94 -4.02
C GLU A 125 14.94 -0.95 -3.07
N ILE A 126 14.30 -0.60 -1.94
CA ILE A 126 14.83 0.39 -1.00
C ILE A 126 16.15 -0.08 -0.37
N PRO A 127 16.24 -1.29 0.21
CA PRO A 127 17.52 -1.83 0.67
C PRO A 127 18.58 -1.87 -0.43
N ARG A 128 18.20 -2.30 -1.64
CA ARG A 128 19.12 -2.38 -2.79
C ARG A 128 19.69 -1.02 -3.16
N TYR A 129 18.87 0.01 -3.18
CA TYR A 129 19.28 1.39 -3.45
C TYR A 129 20.24 1.91 -2.37
N LEU A 130 19.93 1.69 -1.10
CA LEU A 130 20.78 2.11 0.02
C LEU A 130 22.15 1.42 0.00
N THR A 131 22.20 0.13 -0.30
CA THR A 131 23.48 -0.59 -0.45
C THR A 131 24.35 0.01 -1.55
N LYS A 132 23.76 0.40 -2.69
CA LYS A 132 24.50 1.06 -3.78
C LYS A 132 25.09 2.40 -3.36
N LEU A 133 24.34 3.20 -2.60
CA LEU A 133 24.82 4.48 -2.09
C LEU A 133 25.98 4.36 -1.11
N MET A 134 26.10 3.23 -0.40
CA MET A 134 27.23 3.00 0.52
C MET A 134 28.52 2.58 -0.21
N GLN A 135 28.41 2.15 -1.47
CA GLN A 135 29.53 1.70 -2.29
C GLN A 135 30.06 2.79 -3.24
N SER A 136 29.34 3.90 -3.35
CA SER A 136 29.71 5.09 -4.16
C SER A 136 30.39 6.15 -3.31
#